data_AF-A0A7R9JYJ1-F1
#
_entry.id   AF-A0A7R9JYJ1-F1
#
_cell.length_a   1.000
_cell.length_b   1.000
_cell.length_c   1.000
_cell.angle_alpha   90.00
_cell.angle_beta   90.00
_cell.angle_gamma   90.00
#
_symmetry.space_group_name_H-M   'P 1'
#
loop_
_entity.id
_entity.type
_entity.pdbx_description
1 polymer ?
#
loop_
_entity_poly.entity_id
_entity_poly.type
_entity_poly.pdbx_seq_one_letter_code
_entity_poly.pdbx_strand_id
1 'polypeptide(L)'
;AYLGFTCPQSEGVFGDDYRFFRNAADCKKYFICVNGRPRLYGCGEGNAFNEDIGGCDAIENVTACYSEVRQQQPVQQNLQFQNRQPQQDFQRRRTEQKPSQEFYRG
;
A
#
# COMPACT_ATOMS: atom_id res chain seq x y z
N ALA A 1 -25.87 13.17 1.37
CA ALA A 1 -24.82 12.28 0.85
C ALA A 1 -23.44 12.91 1.03
N TYR A 2 -22.41 12.12 1.33
CA TYR A 2 -21.00 12.52 1.34
C TYR A 2 -20.20 11.43 0.60
N LEU A 3 -19.48 11.79 -0.47
CA LEU A 3 -18.78 10.85 -1.36
C LEU A 3 -19.68 9.71 -1.87
N GLY A 4 -20.94 10.01 -2.20
CA GLY A 4 -21.92 9.03 -2.65
C GLY A 4 -22.53 8.15 -1.55
N PHE A 5 -22.00 8.20 -0.32
CA PHE A 5 -22.59 7.51 0.82
C PHE A 5 -23.69 8.36 1.48
N THR A 6 -24.80 7.73 1.88
CA THR A 6 -25.89 8.36 2.62
C THR A 6 -26.20 7.53 3.85
N CYS A 7 -26.29 8.19 5.01
CA CYS A 7 -26.64 7.53 6.25
C CYS A 7 -28.04 6.91 6.13
N PRO A 8 -28.21 5.64 6.53
CA PRO A 8 -29.55 5.07 6.64
C PRO A 8 -30.34 5.86 7.69
N GLN A 9 -31.58 6.21 7.35
CA GLN A 9 -32.49 6.86 8.29
C GLN A 9 -32.82 5.85 9.39
N SER A 10 -32.21 6.01 10.57
CA SER A 10 -32.49 5.17 11.71
C SER A 10 -33.89 5.51 12.24
N GLU A 11 -34.83 4.58 12.13
CA GLU A 11 -36.15 4.59 12.80
C GLU A 11 -36.04 4.41 14.33
N GLY A 12 -34.94 4.87 14.93
CA GLY A 12 -34.64 4.75 16.36
C GLY A 12 -35.00 6.03 17.09
N VAL A 13 -35.86 5.92 18.10
CA VAL A 13 -36.38 7.02 18.95
C VAL A 13 -35.29 7.68 19.82
N PHE A 14 -34.09 7.13 19.86
CA PHE A 14 -32.96 7.62 20.67
C PHE A 14 -31.82 8.07 19.75
N GLY A 15 -31.69 9.39 19.60
CA GLY A 15 -30.91 10.09 18.58
C GLY A 15 -29.39 10.08 18.73
N ASP A 16 -28.82 9.10 19.42
CA ASP A 16 -27.41 9.14 19.86
C ASP A 16 -26.58 7.95 19.37
N ASP A 17 -27.15 7.08 18.53
CA ASP A 17 -26.52 5.84 18.13
C ASP A 17 -25.49 6.12 17.02
N TYR A 18 -24.24 6.34 17.42
CA TYR A 18 -23.11 6.44 16.49
C TYR A 18 -22.97 5.12 15.73
N ARG A 19 -23.49 5.10 14.50
CA ARG A 19 -23.32 3.95 13.60
C ARG A 19 -22.12 4.15 12.70
N PHE A 20 -21.32 3.10 12.61
CA PHE A 20 -20.10 3.03 11.82
C PHE A 20 -20.34 2.15 10.60
N PHE A 21 -19.91 2.60 9.43
CA PHE A 21 -20.09 1.90 8.16
C PHE A 21 -18.79 1.85 7.39
N ARG A 22 -18.45 0.69 6.82
CA ARG A 22 -17.27 0.57 5.97
C ARG A 22 -17.40 1.44 4.72
N ASN A 23 -16.28 2.00 4.27
CA ASN A 23 -16.24 2.62 2.94
C ASN A 23 -16.06 1.54 1.86
N ALA A 24 -16.91 1.57 0.83
CA ALA A 24 -16.90 0.58 -0.25
C ALA A 24 -15.72 0.73 -1.23
N ALA A 25 -15.11 1.90 -1.32
CA ALA A 25 -13.98 2.17 -2.20
C ALA A 25 -12.61 2.00 -1.50
N ASP A 26 -12.55 2.16 -0.18
CA ASP A 26 -11.32 2.13 0.59
C ASP A 26 -11.57 1.54 1.97
N CYS A 27 -11.16 0.29 2.17
CA CYS A 27 -11.40 -0.44 3.40
C CYS A 27 -10.64 0.08 4.63
N LYS A 28 -9.67 0.97 4.43
CA LYS A 28 -8.99 1.68 5.52
C LYS A 28 -9.82 2.87 6.03
N LYS A 29 -10.93 3.16 5.37
CA LYS A 29 -11.83 4.27 5.71
C LYS A 29 -13.22 3.77 6.09
N TYR A 30 -13.90 4.58 6.87
CA TYR A 30 -15.25 4.31 7.35
C TYR A 30 -16.04 5.59 7.53
N PHE A 31 -17.36 5.48 7.54
CA PHE A 31 -18.28 6.57 7.79
C PHE A 31 -18.89 6.44 9.18
N ILE A 32 -18.96 7.56 9.90
CA ILE A 32 -19.76 7.70 11.11
C ILE A 32 -20.98 8.55 10.77
N CYS A 33 -22.17 8.06 11.13
CA CYS A 33 -23.40 8.82 11.01
C CYS A 33 -23.67 9.60 12.29
N VAL A 34 -23.63 10.93 12.20
CA VAL A 34 -23.92 11.84 13.31
C VAL A 34 -25.10 12.73 12.90
N ASN A 35 -26.23 12.63 13.59
CA ASN A 35 -27.47 13.36 13.25
C ASN A 35 -27.88 13.18 11.77
N GLY A 36 -27.82 11.94 11.27
CA GLY A 36 -28.12 11.60 9.88
C GLY A 36 -27.11 12.11 8.85
N ARG A 37 -26.01 12.74 9.29
CA ARG A 37 -24.95 13.25 8.41
C ARG A 37 -23.72 12.34 8.46
N PRO A 38 -23.29 11.77 7.32
CA PRO A 38 -22.11 10.94 7.27
C PRO A 38 -20.84 11.79 7.37
N ARG A 39 -19.87 11.29 8.14
CA ARG A 39 -18.51 11.84 8.27
C ARG A 39 -17.50 10.74 7.97
N LEU A 40 -16.51 11.01 7.13
CA LEU A 40 -15.49 10.04 6.76
C LEU A 40 -14.30 10.10 7.73
N TYR A 41 -13.84 8.92 8.16
CA TYR A 41 -12.68 8.71 9.00
C TYR A 41 -11.78 7.63 8.40
N GLY A 42 -10.52 7.59 8.85
CA GLY A 42 -9.53 6.59 8.45
C GLY A 42 -8.93 5.90 9.66
N CYS A 43 -8.64 4.60 9.54
CA CYS A 43 -8.05 3.79 10.61
C CYS A 43 -6.53 3.94 10.77
N GLY A 44 -5.87 4.61 9.82
CA GLY A 44 -4.42 4.76 9.79
C GLY A 44 -3.71 3.65 9.01
N GLU A 45 -2.38 3.69 9.02
CA GLU A 45 -1.55 2.71 8.30
C GLU A 45 -1.63 1.32 8.96
N GLY A 46 -1.72 0.27 8.14
CA GLY A 46 -1.80 -1.12 8.63
C GLY A 46 -3.16 -1.57 9.17
N ASN A 47 -4.11 -0.65 9.36
CA ASN A 47 -5.43 -0.94 9.94
C ASN A 47 -6.57 -0.73 8.94
N ALA A 48 -7.66 -1.45 9.16
CA ALA A 48 -8.90 -1.35 8.39
C ALA A 48 -10.12 -1.38 9.30
N PHE A 49 -11.24 -0.88 8.77
CA PHE A 49 -12.48 -0.90 9.51
C PHE A 49 -13.07 -2.32 9.54
N ASN A 50 -13.25 -2.83 10.75
CA ASN A 50 -13.84 -4.11 11.06
C ASN A 50 -15.29 -3.89 11.53
N GLU A 51 -16.24 -4.34 10.71
CA GLU A 51 -17.68 -4.22 10.97
C GLU A 51 -18.12 -5.06 12.17
N ASP A 52 -17.43 -6.17 12.47
CA ASP A 52 -17.79 -7.09 13.55
C ASP A 52 -17.58 -6.45 14.94
N ILE A 53 -16.58 -5.58 15.07
CA ILE A 53 -16.27 -4.85 16.31
C ILE A 53 -16.68 -3.38 16.25
N GLY A 54 -17.16 -2.90 15.10
CA GLY A 54 -17.52 -1.49 14.88
C GLY A 54 -16.34 -0.54 15.00
N GLY A 55 -15.13 -0.96 14.62
CA GLY A 55 -13.90 -0.22 14.90
C GLY A 55 -12.73 -0.58 14.00
N CYS A 56 -11.57 0.03 14.25
CA CYS A 56 -10.36 -0.24 13.49
C CYS A 56 -9.62 -1.46 14.06
N ASP A 57 -9.22 -2.36 13.18
CA ASP A 57 -8.44 -3.56 13.49
C ASP A 57 -7.33 -3.74 12.46
N ALA A 58 -6.37 -4.63 12.71
CA ALA A 58 -5.32 -4.96 11.76
C ALA A 58 -5.93 -5.49 10.45
N ILE A 59 -5.40 -5.07 9.30
CA ILE A 59 -5.95 -5.44 7.97
C ILE A 59 -6.06 -6.96 7.80
N GLU A 60 -5.14 -7.72 8.40
CA GLU A 60 -5.14 -9.19 8.40
C GLU A 60 -6.34 -9.82 9.13
N ASN A 61 -6.88 -9.15 10.15
CA ASN A 61 -8.07 -9.61 10.88
C ASN A 61 -9.36 -9.25 10.11
N VAL A 62 -9.32 -8.24 9.24
CA VAL A 62 -10.46 -7.80 8.44
C VAL A 62 -10.48 -8.55 7.10
N THR A 63 -11.00 -9.78 7.09
CA THR A 63 -10.97 -10.66 5.90
C THR A 63 -11.50 -9.99 4.62
N ALA A 64 -12.57 -9.21 4.74
CA ALA A 64 -13.14 -8.45 3.62
C ALA A 64 -12.14 -7.43 3.03
N CYS A 65 -11.33 -6.76 3.87
CA CYS A 65 -10.30 -5.81 3.42
C CYS A 65 -9.01 -6.49 2.98
N TYR A 66 -8.59 -7.55 3.67
CA TYR A 66 -7.37 -8.28 3.34
C TYR A 66 -7.37 -8.79 1.89
N SER A 67 -8.49 -9.34 1.45
CA SER A 67 -8.65 -9.85 0.08
C SER A 67 -8.59 -8.75 -0.99
N GLU A 68 -9.10 -7.55 -0.71
CA GLU A 68 -9.06 -6.38 -1.59
C GLU A 68 -7.64 -5.80 -1.68
N VAL A 69 -6.96 -5.64 -0.54
CA VAL A 69 -5.59 -5.09 -0.47
C VAL A 69 -4.58 -6.04 -1.15
N ARG A 70 -4.75 -7.36 -1.01
CA ARG A 70 -3.93 -8.35 -1.72
C ARG A 70 -4.04 -8.26 -3.23
N GLN A 71 -5.19 -7.83 -3.76
CA GLN A 71 -5.38 -7.62 -5.20
C GLN A 71 -4.84 -6.28 -5.68
N GLN A 72 -4.82 -5.28 -4.80
CA GLN A 72 -4.38 -3.91 -5.10
C GLN A 72 -2.92 -3.65 -4.80
N GLN A 73 -2.21 -4.56 -4.12
CA GLN A 73 -0.75 -4.49 -4.09
C GLN A 73 -0.29 -4.60 -5.54
N PRO A 74 0.36 -3.55 -6.11
CA PRO A 74 1.23 -3.84 -7.22
C PRO A 74 2.20 -4.87 -6.63
N VAL A 75 2.15 -6.09 -7.13
CA VAL A 75 3.37 -6.90 -7.18
C VAL A 75 4.40 -5.89 -7.64
N GLN A 76 5.36 -5.52 -6.80
CA GLN A 76 6.53 -4.81 -7.28
C GLN A 76 7.15 -5.81 -8.25
N GLN A 77 6.70 -5.71 -9.49
CA GLN A 77 7.05 -6.59 -10.57
C GLN A 77 8.53 -6.33 -10.75
N ASN A 78 9.30 -7.28 -10.22
CA ASN A 78 10.70 -7.42 -10.48
C ASN A 78 11.56 -6.24 -9.99
N LEU A 79 12.04 -6.32 -8.74
CA LEU A 79 13.46 -6.01 -8.53
C LEU A 79 14.26 -7.03 -9.35
N GLN A 80 14.49 -6.73 -10.64
CA GLN A 80 15.35 -7.45 -11.57
C GLN A 80 16.83 -7.38 -11.16
N PHE A 81 17.16 -7.69 -9.90
CA PHE A 81 18.55 -7.81 -9.43
C PHE A 81 18.92 -9.24 -9.04
N GLN A 82 18.11 -10.24 -9.43
CA GLN A 82 18.52 -11.66 -9.42
C GLN A 82 19.28 -12.09 -10.69
N ASN A 83 19.71 -11.15 -11.55
CA ASN A 83 20.65 -11.47 -12.64
C ASN A 83 22.10 -11.26 -12.19
N ARG A 84 22.76 -12.36 -11.82
CA ARG A 84 24.22 -12.44 -11.70
C ARG A 84 24.87 -12.12 -13.05
N GLN A 85 25.79 -11.16 -13.09
CA GLN A 85 26.96 -11.20 -13.99
C GLN A 85 28.23 -10.88 -13.19
N PRO A 86 28.98 -11.89 -12.71
CA PRO A 86 30.33 -11.70 -12.17
C PRO A 86 31.41 -11.69 -13.28
N GLN A 87 31.19 -10.99 -14.40
CA GLN A 87 32.09 -11.06 -15.57
C GLN A 87 32.63 -9.74 -16.12
N GLN A 88 32.26 -8.58 -15.58
CA GLN A 88 32.80 -7.29 -16.08
C GLN A 88 34.15 -6.89 -15.45
N ASP A 89 34.66 -7.63 -14.47
CA ASP A 89 36.00 -7.42 -13.88
C ASP A 89 37.15 -8.04 -14.68
N PHE A 90 36.89 -8.74 -15.79
CA PHE A 90 37.93 -9.40 -16.58
C PHE A 90 38.43 -8.57 -17.78
N GLN A 91 37.68 -7.55 -18.22
CA GLN A 91 38.08 -6.71 -19.37
C GLN A 91 38.81 -5.42 -18.97
N ARG A 92 38.80 -5.03 -17.68
CA ARG A 92 39.60 -3.88 -17.20
C ARG A 92 41.01 -4.25 -16.72
N ARG A 93 41.38 -5.54 -16.73
CA ARG A 93 42.73 -6.02 -16.39
C ARG A 93 43.61 -6.44 -17.57
N ARG A 94 43.22 -6.13 -18.82
CA ARG A 94 43.98 -6.56 -20.03
C ARG A 94 44.46 -5.45 -20.98
N THR A 95 44.33 -4.17 -20.63
CA THR A 95 44.97 -3.08 -21.41
C THR A 95 46.09 -2.35 -20.68
N GLU A 96 46.51 -2.82 -19.51
CA GLU A 96 47.77 -2.41 -18.86
C GLU A 96 48.98 -3.28 -19.31
N GLN A 97 49.11 -3.55 -20.61
CA GLN A 97 50.36 -4.13 -21.12
C GLN A 97 50.66 -3.69 -22.55
N LYS A 98 51.24 -2.49 -22.67
CA LYS A 98 52.25 -2.19 -23.69
C LYS A 98 53.62 -2.27 -23.01
N PRO A 99 54.45 -3.28 -23.31
CA PRO A 99 55.88 -3.21 -23.05
C PRO A 99 56.66 -3.34 -24.36
N SER A 100 57.46 -2.32 -24.69
CA SER A 100 58.81 -2.50 -25.25
C SER A 100 59.46 -1.12 -25.38
N GLN A 101 60.42 -0.86 -24.50
CA GLN A 101 61.41 0.20 -24.64
C GLN A 101 62.23 -0.02 -25.92
N GLU A 102 62.58 1.06 -26.63
CA GLU A 102 63.82 1.25 -27.41
C GLU A 102 63.84 2.74 -27.83
N PHE A 103 64.58 3.61 -27.14
CA PHE A 103 65.99 3.92 -27.41
C PHE A 103 66.23 4.39 -28.86
N TYR A 104 65.99 5.67 -29.15
CA TYR A 104 66.48 6.33 -30.36
C TYR A 104 67.52 7.40 -30.02
N ARG A 105 68.73 7.06 -30.48
CA ARG A 105 69.90 7.88 -30.77
C ARG A 105 69.52 9.22 -31.43
N GLY A 106 70.17 10.29 -31.01
CA GLY A 106 70.28 11.59 -31.68
C GLY A 106 71.51 12.31 -31.15
#